data_AF-O18088-F1
#
_entry.id   AF-O18088-F1
#
_cell.length_a   1.000
_cell.length_b   1.000
_cell.length_c   1.000
_cell.angle_alpha   90.00
_cell.angle_beta   90.00
_cell.angle_gamma   90.00
#
_symmetry.space_group_name_H-M   'P 1'
#
loop_
_entity.id
_entity.type
_entity.pdbx_description
1 polymer ?
#
loop_
_entity_poly.entity_id
_entity_poly.type
_entity_poly.pdbx_seq_one_letter_code
_entity_poly.pdbx_strand_id
1 'polypeptide(L)'
;MKFETLDFNDEKDIKNFKTDCGDLQDCFTALPCRPGSNNQLDKRLRSIEWVCKAIVFLTEDFSNCFDKLHEKNAECVQNWNPLPNEIYLEDDKMKVEKMKENACDTYFGKDDCVKKEIIERCGQEEWNTFRKKMIKLSEDVVGKCDFSRLE
;
A
#
# COMPACT_ATOMS: atom_id res chain seq x y z
N MET A 1 3.39 -15.01 -7.34
CA MET A 1 3.64 -13.76 -6.61
C MET A 1 3.38 -13.93 -5.11
N LYS A 2 4.38 -13.68 -4.26
CA LYS A 2 4.26 -13.67 -2.79
C LYS A 2 4.52 -12.25 -2.29
N PHE A 3 3.49 -11.40 -2.26
CA PHE A 3 3.63 -10.02 -1.79
C PHE A 3 3.92 -9.93 -0.29
N GLU A 4 3.52 -10.95 0.48
CA GLU A 4 3.81 -11.07 1.91
C GLU A 4 5.31 -11.27 2.19
N THR A 5 6.08 -11.68 1.20
CA THR A 5 7.54 -11.85 1.29
C THR A 5 8.29 -10.83 0.46
N LEU A 6 7.61 -9.77 -0.02
CA LEU A 6 8.29 -8.69 -0.73
C LEU A 6 9.14 -7.91 0.28
N ASP A 7 10.45 -7.92 0.07
CA ASP A 7 11.37 -7.04 0.79
C ASP A 7 11.47 -5.70 0.05
N PHE A 8 10.91 -4.64 0.64
CA PHE A 8 11.02 -3.28 0.09
C PHE A 8 12.42 -2.68 0.23
N ASN A 9 13.36 -3.40 0.84
CA ASN A 9 14.77 -3.02 0.91
C ASN A 9 15.64 -3.76 -0.10
N ASP A 10 15.12 -4.81 -0.74
CA ASP A 10 15.85 -5.50 -1.79
C ASP A 10 15.38 -4.98 -3.15
N GLU A 11 16.23 -4.17 -3.79
CA GLU A 11 15.98 -3.61 -5.13
C GLU A 11 15.65 -4.72 -6.14
N LYS A 12 16.26 -5.90 -6.01
CA LYS A 12 16.00 -7.03 -6.89
C LYS A 12 14.61 -7.60 -6.65
N ASP A 13 14.16 -7.68 -5.40
CA ASP A 13 12.80 -8.14 -5.09
C ASP A 13 11.75 -7.14 -5.56
N ILE A 14 11.97 -5.83 -5.35
CA ILE A 14 11.11 -4.78 -5.90
C ILE A 14 11.03 -4.90 -7.42
N LYS A 15 12.16 -5.06 -8.10
CA LYS A 15 12.21 -5.17 -9.57
C LYS A 15 11.49 -6.42 -10.07
N ASN A 16 11.74 -7.59 -9.47
CA ASN A 16 11.07 -8.83 -9.84
C ASN A 16 9.56 -8.72 -9.60
N PHE A 17 9.16 -8.17 -8.47
CA PHE A 17 7.75 -7.99 -8.13
C PHE A 17 7.07 -7.00 -9.09
N LYS A 18 7.76 -5.91 -9.48
CA LYS A 18 7.27 -4.99 -10.51
C LYS A 18 7.07 -5.69 -11.86
N THR A 19 7.98 -6.59 -12.25
CA THR A 19 7.80 -7.43 -13.45
C THR A 19 6.58 -8.34 -13.32
N ASP A 20 6.43 -9.06 -12.20
CA ASP A 20 5.25 -9.88 -11.92
C ASP A 20 3.95 -9.06 -11.99
N CYS A 21 3.96 -7.83 -11.50
CA CYS A 21 2.82 -6.91 -11.57
C CYS A 21 2.46 -6.52 -13.01
N GLY A 22 3.47 -6.32 -13.88
CA GLY A 22 3.25 -6.08 -15.30
C GLY A 22 2.59 -7.28 -15.98
N ASP A 23 3.06 -8.49 -15.71
CA ASP A 23 2.50 -9.73 -16.28
C ASP A 23 1.06 -10.00 -15.80
N LEU A 24 0.72 -9.56 -14.58
CA LEU A 24 -0.63 -9.69 -14.02
C LEU A 24 -1.60 -8.57 -14.42
N GLN A 25 -1.12 -7.49 -15.05
CA GLN A 25 -1.96 -6.34 -15.39
C GLN A 25 -3.17 -6.73 -16.26
N ASP A 26 -2.93 -7.56 -17.27
CA ASP A 26 -3.99 -8.09 -18.14
C ASP A 26 -4.94 -9.01 -17.36
N CYS A 27 -4.43 -9.76 -16.38
CA CYS A 27 -5.26 -10.61 -15.52
C CYS A 27 -6.23 -9.78 -14.67
N PHE A 28 -5.79 -8.68 -14.05
CA PHE A 28 -6.68 -7.81 -13.26
C PHE A 28 -7.78 -7.18 -14.12
N THR A 29 -7.43 -6.83 -15.36
CA THR A 29 -8.39 -6.26 -16.31
C THR A 29 -9.43 -7.30 -16.76
N ALA A 30 -9.00 -8.55 -16.94
CA ALA A 30 -9.86 -9.66 -17.35
C ALA A 30 -10.71 -10.27 -16.21
N LEU A 31 -10.32 -10.05 -14.96
CA LEU A 31 -10.99 -10.57 -13.76
C LEU A 31 -11.61 -9.41 -12.95
N PRO A 32 -12.65 -8.74 -13.46
CA PRO A 32 -13.29 -7.69 -12.69
C PRO A 32 -13.84 -8.28 -11.40
N CYS A 33 -13.38 -7.74 -10.27
CA CYS A 33 -14.00 -8.01 -8.97
C CYS A 33 -15.48 -7.64 -9.07
N ARG A 34 -16.37 -8.57 -8.73
CA ARG A 34 -17.81 -8.26 -8.73
C ARG A 34 -18.06 -7.14 -7.70
N PRO A 35 -18.79 -6.07 -8.05
CA PRO A 35 -19.11 -5.02 -7.08
C PRO A 35 -19.78 -5.61 -5.84
N GLY A 36 -19.23 -5.32 -4.66
CA GLY A 36 -19.71 -5.84 -3.39
C GLY A 36 -19.33 -7.29 -3.08
N SER A 37 -18.62 -8.00 -3.97
CA SER A 37 -18.07 -9.30 -3.58
C SER A 37 -16.99 -9.08 -2.52
N ASN A 38 -17.09 -9.87 -1.45
CA ASN A 38 -16.19 -9.83 -0.32
C ASN A 38 -15.65 -11.23 -0.02
N ASN A 39 -15.57 -12.08 -1.05
CA ASN A 39 -14.95 -13.39 -0.92
C ASN A 39 -13.43 -13.26 -0.78
N GLN A 40 -12.80 -14.31 -0.29
CA GLN A 40 -11.36 -14.39 -0.08
C GLN A 40 -10.53 -14.07 -1.33
N LEU A 41 -10.92 -14.57 -2.50
CA LEU A 41 -10.17 -14.35 -3.74
C LEU A 41 -10.14 -12.87 -4.12
N ASP A 42 -11.30 -12.19 -4.07
CA ASP A 42 -11.41 -10.78 -4.44
C ASP A 42 -10.70 -9.86 -3.43
N LYS A 43 -10.67 -10.22 -2.14
CA LYS A 43 -9.87 -9.49 -1.14
C LYS A 43 -8.37 -9.62 -1.43
N ARG A 44 -7.93 -10.84 -1.78
CA ARG A 44 -6.53 -11.12 -2.10
C ARG A 44 -6.10 -10.42 -3.40
N LEU A 45 -6.94 -10.46 -4.43
CA LEU A 45 -6.69 -9.77 -5.70
C LEU A 45 -6.57 -8.25 -5.50
N ARG A 46 -7.47 -7.62 -4.73
CA ARG A 46 -7.38 -6.19 -4.41
C ARG A 46 -6.11 -5.83 -3.66
N SER A 47 -5.70 -6.65 -2.69
CA SER A 47 -4.45 -6.44 -1.95
C SER A 47 -3.24 -6.50 -2.88
N ILE A 48 -3.21 -7.50 -3.75
CA ILE A 48 -2.17 -7.67 -4.77
C ILE A 48 -2.14 -6.47 -5.74
N GLU A 49 -3.29 -6.06 -6.26
CA GLU A 49 -3.41 -4.94 -7.20
C GLU A 49 -2.97 -3.63 -6.54
N TRP A 50 -3.32 -3.43 -5.28
CA TRP A 50 -2.87 -2.30 -4.47
C TRP A 50 -1.33 -2.27 -4.39
N VAL A 51 -0.69 -3.39 -4.04
CA VAL A 51 0.78 -3.48 -3.94
C VAL A 51 1.42 -3.17 -5.29
N CYS A 52 0.87 -3.71 -6.38
CA CYS A 52 1.36 -3.43 -7.73
C CYS A 52 1.29 -1.94 -8.09
N LYS A 53 0.14 -1.30 -7.85
CA LYS A 53 -0.03 0.14 -8.09
C LYS A 53 0.90 0.99 -7.21
N ALA A 54 1.13 0.56 -5.97
CA ALA A 54 2.02 1.24 -5.04
C ALA A 54 3.49 1.15 -5.49
N ILE A 55 3.96 -0.03 -5.89
CA ILE A 55 5.35 -0.22 -6.35
C ILE A 55 5.64 0.54 -7.65
N VAL A 56 4.72 0.50 -8.61
CA VAL A 56 4.87 1.29 -9.85
C VAL A 56 5.03 2.76 -9.50
N PHE A 57 4.17 3.30 -8.64
CA PHE A 57 4.30 4.69 -8.19
C PHE A 57 5.60 4.97 -7.45
N LEU A 58 5.98 4.13 -6.48
CA LEU A 58 7.19 4.30 -5.67
C LEU A 58 8.47 4.29 -6.51
N THR A 59 8.54 3.41 -7.52
CA THR A 59 9.73 3.20 -8.35
C THR A 59 9.78 4.07 -9.60
N GLU A 60 8.71 4.80 -9.93
CA GLU A 60 8.65 5.68 -11.10
C GLU A 60 8.39 7.12 -10.66
N ASP A 61 7.13 7.45 -10.39
CA ASP A 61 6.65 8.80 -10.08
C ASP A 61 7.26 9.38 -8.80
N PHE A 62 7.63 8.53 -7.83
CA PHE A 62 8.14 8.90 -6.50
C PHE A 62 9.58 8.44 -6.25
N SER A 63 10.27 7.95 -7.30
CA SER A 63 11.60 7.34 -7.23
C SER A 63 12.63 8.21 -6.49
N ASN A 64 12.71 9.50 -6.82
CA ASN A 64 13.67 10.42 -6.18
C ASN A 64 13.57 10.48 -4.64
N CYS A 65 12.37 10.41 -4.09
CA CYS A 65 12.19 10.36 -2.63
C CYS A 65 12.34 8.93 -2.11
N PHE A 66 11.82 7.94 -2.84
CA PHE A 66 11.94 6.54 -2.48
C PHE A 66 13.40 6.12 -2.30
N ASP A 67 14.30 6.52 -3.19
CA ASP A 67 15.75 6.29 -3.10
C ASP A 67 16.33 6.93 -1.82
N LYS A 68 15.94 8.17 -1.49
CA LYS A 68 16.40 8.85 -0.26
C LYS A 68 15.91 8.18 1.02
N LEU A 69 14.68 7.63 1.00
CA LEU A 69 14.14 6.89 2.15
C LEU A 69 14.92 5.59 2.36
N HIS A 70 15.29 4.91 1.26
CA HIS A 70 16.08 3.69 1.29
C HIS A 70 17.53 3.94 1.73
N GLU A 71 18.23 4.89 1.10
CA GLU A 71 19.62 5.25 1.42
C GLU A 71 19.81 5.68 2.89
N LYS A 72 18.80 6.35 3.47
CA LYS A 72 18.84 6.85 4.85
C LYS A 72 18.23 5.87 5.86
N ASN A 73 17.96 4.63 5.45
CA ASN A 73 17.43 3.55 6.29
C ASN A 73 16.22 4.01 7.14
N ALA A 74 15.21 4.57 6.47
CA ALA A 74 14.00 5.10 7.09
C ALA A 74 13.15 3.97 7.69
N GLU A 75 13.40 3.62 8.96
CA GLU A 75 12.87 2.42 9.63
C GLU A 75 11.34 2.31 9.56
N CYS A 76 10.60 3.41 9.68
CA CYS A 76 9.14 3.34 9.59
C CYS A 76 8.68 2.98 8.18
N VAL A 77 9.20 3.63 7.13
CA VAL A 77 8.90 3.30 5.73
C VAL A 77 9.30 1.86 5.41
N GLN A 78 10.43 1.38 5.92
CA GLN A 78 10.89 0.00 5.71
C GLN A 78 9.94 -1.04 6.32
N ASN A 79 9.35 -0.74 7.47
CA ASN A 79 8.41 -1.62 8.17
C ASN A 79 6.94 -1.26 7.87
N TRP A 80 6.70 -0.39 6.89
CA TRP A 80 5.38 0.11 6.61
C TRP A 80 4.54 -0.94 5.89
N ASN A 81 3.48 -1.39 6.55
CA ASN A 81 2.46 -2.24 5.96
C ASN A 81 1.08 -1.61 6.19
N PRO A 82 0.48 -0.97 5.17
CA PRO A 82 -0.83 -0.34 5.28
C PRO A 82 -2.00 -1.32 5.09
N LEU A 83 -1.73 -2.57 4.69
CA LEU A 83 -2.77 -3.56 4.44
C LEU A 83 -3.18 -4.22 5.76
N PRO A 84 -4.49 -4.40 6.03
CA PRO A 84 -4.91 -5.17 7.19
C PRO A 84 -4.46 -6.62 7.05
N ASN A 85 -3.58 -7.06 7.94
CA ASN A 85 -2.98 -8.39 7.92
C ASN A 85 -4.05 -9.48 7.80
N GLU A 86 -3.87 -10.39 6.85
CA GLU A 86 -4.70 -11.59 6.70
C GLU A 86 -6.21 -11.32 6.56
N ILE A 87 -6.64 -10.11 6.15
CA ILE A 87 -8.07 -9.78 5.98
C ILE A 87 -8.79 -10.70 4.99
N TYR A 88 -8.05 -11.29 4.06
CA TYR A 88 -8.55 -12.26 3.09
C TYR A 88 -8.83 -13.65 3.70
N LEU A 89 -8.37 -13.93 4.93
CA LEU A 89 -8.69 -15.15 5.69
C LEU A 89 -9.93 -14.97 6.59
N GLU A 90 -10.36 -13.74 6.86
CA GLU A 90 -11.50 -13.46 7.73
C GLU A 90 -12.78 -13.26 6.93
N ASP A 91 -13.82 -14.03 7.26
CA ASP A 91 -15.13 -14.00 6.60
C ASP A 91 -16.21 -13.38 7.48
N ASP A 92 -15.97 -13.20 8.79
CA ASP A 92 -16.86 -12.46 9.67
C ASP A 92 -16.83 -10.98 9.29
N LYS A 93 -17.98 -10.49 8.81
CA LYS A 93 -18.13 -9.10 8.35
C LYS A 93 -17.78 -8.07 9.42
N MET A 94 -18.15 -8.30 10.69
CA MET A 94 -17.88 -7.33 11.75
C MET A 94 -16.38 -7.26 12.06
N LYS A 95 -15.70 -8.41 12.05
CA LYS A 95 -14.24 -8.44 12.22
C LYS A 95 -13.52 -7.80 11.03
N VAL A 96 -13.95 -8.08 9.80
CA VAL A 96 -13.39 -7.45 8.59
C VAL A 96 -13.50 -5.93 8.67
N GLU A 97 -14.67 -5.39 9.04
CA GLU A 97 -14.84 -3.94 9.16
C GLU A 97 -13.96 -3.36 10.28
N LYS A 98 -13.88 -4.03 11.44
CA LYS A 98 -12.96 -3.62 12.52
C LYS A 98 -11.48 -3.63 12.10
N MET A 99 -11.07 -4.59 11.28
CA MET A 99 -9.71 -4.65 10.74
C MET A 99 -9.42 -3.46 9.81
N LYS A 100 -10.40 -3.07 8.98
CA LYS A 100 -10.28 -1.88 8.12
C LYS A 100 -10.23 -0.59 8.93
N GLU A 101 -11.09 -0.45 9.95
CA GLU A 101 -11.09 0.69 10.86
C GLU A 101 -9.72 0.84 11.53
N ASN A 102 -9.18 -0.24 12.11
CA ASN A 102 -7.84 -0.23 12.70
C ASN A 102 -6.75 0.14 11.67
N ALA A 103 -6.87 -0.37 10.44
CA ALA A 103 -5.93 -0.05 9.38
C ALA A 103 -6.03 1.41 8.93
N CYS A 104 -7.20 2.05 8.97
CA CYS A 104 -7.34 3.48 8.72
C CYS A 104 -6.53 4.33 9.72
N ASP A 105 -6.55 3.95 10.99
CA ASP A 105 -5.84 4.67 12.06
C ASP A 105 -4.32 4.58 11.89
N THR A 106 -3.81 3.45 11.40
CA THR A 106 -2.36 3.22 11.23
C THR A 106 -1.92 3.17 9.77
N TYR A 107 -2.74 3.66 8.82
CA TYR A 107 -2.48 3.48 7.39
C TYR A 107 -1.16 4.11 6.96
N PHE A 108 -0.70 5.18 7.60
CA PHE A 108 0.60 5.82 7.35
C PHE A 108 1.62 5.52 8.46
N GLY A 109 1.51 4.32 9.03
CA GLY A 109 2.31 3.87 10.16
C GLY A 109 1.78 4.39 11.49
N LYS A 110 2.35 3.86 12.58
CA LYS A 110 2.02 4.30 13.94
C LYS A 110 2.43 5.77 14.11
N ASP A 111 1.55 6.56 14.74
CA ASP A 111 1.76 8.00 14.98
C ASP A 111 2.14 8.78 13.69
N ASP A 112 1.60 8.32 12.55
CA ASP A 112 1.84 8.83 11.19
C ASP A 112 3.35 8.94 10.86
N CYS A 113 4.15 7.96 11.27
CA CYS A 113 5.60 8.01 11.10
C CYS A 113 6.06 8.12 9.64
N VAL A 114 5.30 7.59 8.66
CA VAL A 114 5.64 7.74 7.24
C VAL A 114 5.60 9.20 6.81
N LYS A 115 4.63 9.98 7.31
CA LYS A 115 4.56 11.43 7.08
C LYS A 115 5.83 12.12 7.57
N LYS A 116 6.24 11.80 8.80
CA LYS A 116 7.42 12.40 9.43
C LYS A 116 8.69 12.10 8.64
N GLU A 117 8.90 10.83 8.27
CA GLU A 117 10.10 10.42 7.53
C GLU A 117 10.19 11.01 6.13
N ILE A 118 9.06 11.10 5.41
CA ILE A 118 9.01 11.73 4.09
C ILE A 118 9.27 13.23 4.20
N ILE A 119 8.62 13.94 5.12
CA ILE A 119 8.85 15.39 5.29
C ILE A 119 10.30 15.67 5.67
N GLU A 120 10.87 14.89 6.59
CA GLU A 120 12.26 15.06 7.04
C GLU A 120 13.27 14.84 5.90
N ARG A 121 13.04 13.86 5.02
CA ARG A 121 14.05 13.43 4.02
C ARG A 121 13.82 14.02 2.64
N CYS A 122 12.57 14.34 2.30
CA CYS A 122 12.16 14.72 0.95
C CYS A 122 11.39 16.05 0.91
N GLY A 123 10.76 16.44 2.02
CA GLY A 123 10.03 17.71 2.15
C GLY A 123 8.52 17.58 2.02
N GLN A 124 7.81 18.69 2.29
CA GLN A 124 6.36 18.74 2.34
C GLN A 124 5.68 18.46 0.99
N GLU A 125 6.27 18.90 -0.12
CA GLU A 125 5.69 18.68 -1.46
C GLU A 125 5.65 17.18 -1.82
N GLU A 126 6.73 16.45 -1.53
CA GLU A 126 6.81 15.01 -1.73
C GLU A 126 5.81 14.26 -0.84
N TRP A 127 5.66 14.70 0.42
CA TRP A 127 4.59 14.17 1.29
C TRP A 127 3.20 14.37 0.69
N ASN A 128 2.90 15.55 0.17
CA ASN A 128 1.59 15.84 -0.42
C ASN A 128 1.31 14.93 -1.63
N THR A 129 2.30 14.70 -2.48
CA THR A 129 2.22 13.80 -3.64
C THR A 129 1.98 12.36 -3.19
N PHE A 130 2.79 11.86 -2.26
CA PHE A 130 2.66 10.53 -1.69
C PHE A 130 1.30 10.31 -1.02
N ARG A 131 0.91 11.21 -0.11
CA ARG A 131 -0.37 11.17 0.60
C ARG A 131 -1.53 11.08 -0.38
N LYS A 132 -1.58 11.97 -1.37
CA LYS A 132 -2.67 12.01 -2.36
C LYS A 132 -2.79 10.69 -3.12
N LYS A 133 -1.67 10.10 -3.54
CA LYS A 133 -1.67 8.81 -4.24
C LYS A 133 -2.14 7.68 -3.32
N MET A 134 -1.59 7.60 -2.11
CA MET A 134 -1.86 6.49 -1.18
C MET A 134 -3.27 6.52 -0.62
N ILE A 135 -3.88 7.69 -0.43
CA ILE A 135 -5.31 7.83 -0.10
C ILE A 135 -6.20 7.31 -1.23
N LYS A 136 -5.85 7.61 -2.49
CA LYS A 136 -6.63 7.07 -3.61
C LYS A 136 -6.57 5.55 -3.67
N LEU A 137 -5.42 4.96 -3.38
CA LEU A 137 -5.25 3.51 -3.35
C LEU A 137 -5.94 2.87 -2.13
N SER A 138 -6.03 3.58 -0.99
CA SER A 138 -6.61 3.03 0.23
C SER A 138 -8.07 2.62 0.07
N GLU A 139 -8.83 3.32 -0.78
CA GLU A 139 -10.24 3.04 -1.02
C GLU A 139 -10.50 1.59 -1.46
N ASP A 140 -9.56 0.99 -2.20
CA ASP A 140 -9.67 -0.38 -2.72
C ASP A 140 -9.48 -1.45 -1.62
N VAL A 141 -8.75 -1.15 -0.55
CA VAL A 141 -8.30 -2.15 0.45
C VAL A 141 -8.83 -1.91 1.86
N VAL A 142 -8.93 -0.67 2.30
CA VAL A 142 -9.44 -0.28 3.63
C VAL A 142 -10.74 0.53 3.54
N GLY A 143 -11.12 0.97 2.34
CA GLY A 143 -12.33 1.78 2.14
C GLY A 143 -12.11 3.25 2.47
N LYS A 144 -13.19 3.93 2.91
CA LYS A 144 -13.17 5.36 3.20
C LYS A 144 -12.68 5.60 4.62
N CYS A 145 -11.46 6.10 4.75
CA CYS A 145 -10.87 6.53 6.02
C CYS A 145 -10.92 8.06 6.15
N ASP A 146 -10.96 8.56 7.38
CA ASP A 146 -10.69 9.98 7.65
C ASP A 146 -9.16 10.20 7.77
N PHE A 147 -8.63 10.95 6.81
CA PHE A 147 -7.22 11.31 6.72
C PHE A 147 -6.98 12.82 6.86
N SER A 148 -7.89 13.56 7.48
CA SER A 148 -7.73 15.00 7.70
C SER A 148 -6.54 15.33 8.62
N ARG A 149 -6.17 14.44 9.55
CA ARG A 149 -4.97 14.61 10.40
C ARG A 149 -3.64 14.67 9.64
N LEU A 150 -3.65 14.24 8.38
CA LEU A 150 -2.46 14.09 7.55
C LEU A 150 -2.18 15.30 6.66
N GLU A 151 -3.07 16.29 6.66
CA GLU A 151 -2.88 17.57 5.96
C GLU A 151 -1.69 18.38 6.49
#